data_AF-A0A0C2CY28-F1
#
_entry.id   AF-A0A0C2CY28-F1
#
_cell.length_a   1.000
_cell.length_b   1.000
_cell.length_c   1.000
_cell.angle_alpha   90.00
_cell.angle_beta   90.00
_cell.angle_gamma   90.00
#
_symmetry.space_group_name_H-M   'P 1'
#
loop_
_entity.id
_entity.type
_entity.pdbx_description
1 polymer ?
#
loop_
_entity_poly.entity_id
_entity_poly.type
_entity_poly.pdbx_seq_one_letter_code
_entity_poly.pdbx_strand_id
1 'polypeptide(L)'
;MWRTSSQLCVVQSDLSALFGLNRSIGQITIIAQAASYYSMLLLSTNRFVCVFMPLRYADLFTNKTTFIYICVFTTICLIYGCVYFEASCYFIFDRESLEFTFSTSPCGQNLSKYMDFWFSMMLFALIYCLDISTLVKLRLVIRARNVHFMYGSVNRFKKDLRLFAQTLCTTILFSFTVVCFHYISTPVTGRFPRFCATTLIWGINHAGAG
;
A
#
# COMPACT_ATOMS: atom_id res chain seq x y z
N MET A 1 -6.17 -2.95 -52.76
CA MET A 1 -5.62 -2.73 -51.42
C MET A 1 -6.79 -2.71 -50.42
N TRP A 2 -7.36 -3.88 -50.14
CA TRP A 2 -8.50 -4.05 -49.23
C TRP A 2 -8.03 -4.97 -48.10
N ARG A 3 -7.62 -4.41 -46.95
CA ARG A 3 -7.57 -5.22 -45.72
C ARG A 3 -9.02 -5.53 -45.37
N THR A 4 -9.38 -6.79 -45.49
CA THR A 4 -10.74 -7.29 -45.33
C THR A 4 -11.26 -7.03 -43.91
N SER A 5 -12.52 -6.62 -43.78
CA SER A 5 -13.17 -6.27 -42.51
C SER A 5 -13.07 -7.35 -41.41
N SER A 6 -12.81 -8.60 -41.78
CA SER A 6 -12.53 -9.70 -40.85
C SER A 6 -11.22 -9.52 -40.07
N GLN A 7 -10.15 -9.00 -40.69
CA GLN A 7 -8.89 -8.72 -39.99
C GLN A 7 -9.02 -7.53 -39.03
N LEU A 8 -9.83 -6.53 -39.36
CA LEU A 8 -10.14 -5.41 -38.45
C LEU A 8 -10.93 -5.87 -37.22
N CYS A 9 -11.91 -6.77 -37.38
CA CYS A 9 -12.63 -7.34 -36.23
C CYS A 9 -11.71 -8.17 -35.31
N VAL A 10 -10.80 -8.98 -35.86
CA VAL A 10 -9.86 -9.77 -35.06
C VAL A 10 -8.88 -8.88 -34.28
N VAL A 11 -8.33 -7.85 -34.93
CA VAL A 11 -7.46 -6.87 -34.25
C VAL A 11 -8.23 -6.08 -33.19
N GLN A 12 -9.49 -5.73 -33.45
CA GLN A 12 -10.34 -5.04 -32.47
C GLN A 12 -10.69 -5.95 -31.28
N SER A 13 -10.96 -7.23 -31.51
CA SER A 13 -11.21 -8.19 -30.44
C SER A 13 -9.97 -8.45 -29.60
N ASP A 14 -8.81 -8.59 -30.22
CA ASP A 14 -7.53 -8.80 -29.52
C ASP A 14 -7.14 -7.57 -28.69
N LEU A 15 -7.34 -6.37 -29.24
CA LEU A 15 -7.12 -5.11 -28.52
C LEU A 15 -8.08 -4.96 -27.34
N SER A 16 -9.36 -5.33 -27.51
CA SER A 16 -10.35 -5.29 -26.44
C SER A 16 -10.06 -6.29 -25.32
N ALA A 17 -9.60 -7.50 -25.65
CA ALA A 17 -9.20 -8.51 -24.69
C ALA A 17 -7.95 -8.09 -23.91
N LEU A 18 -6.95 -7.53 -24.61
CA LEU A 18 -5.74 -7.01 -23.99
C LEU A 18 -6.05 -5.83 -23.05
N PHE A 19 -6.96 -4.95 -23.45
CA PHE A 19 -7.41 -3.83 -22.62
C PHE A 19 -8.16 -4.33 -21.38
N GLY A 20 -9.04 -5.33 -21.52
CA GLY A 20 -9.73 -5.98 -20.40
C GLY A 20 -8.75 -6.59 -19.39
N LEU A 21 -7.76 -7.35 -19.87
CA LEU A 21 -6.72 -7.94 -19.02
C LEU A 21 -5.92 -6.88 -18.26
N ASN A 22 -5.53 -5.80 -18.95
CA ASN A 22 -4.78 -4.70 -18.33
C ASN A 22 -5.57 -4.01 -17.21
N ARG A 23 -6.88 -3.81 -17.41
CA ARG A 23 -7.78 -3.30 -16.36
C ARG A 23 -7.83 -4.21 -15.14
N SER A 24 -7.95 -5.53 -15.34
CA SER A 24 -7.95 -6.49 -14.24
C SER A 24 -6.63 -6.48 -13.47
N ILE A 25 -5.49 -6.38 -14.15
CA ILE A 25 -4.18 -6.28 -13.51
C ILE A 25 -4.11 -5.01 -12.66
N GLY A 26 -4.51 -3.85 -13.21
CA GLY A 26 -4.53 -2.60 -12.45
C GLY A 26 -5.45 -2.66 -11.23
N GLN A 27 -6.62 -3.29 -11.33
CA GLN A 27 -7.51 -3.51 -10.20
C GLN A 27 -6.86 -4.36 -9.10
N ILE A 28 -6.24 -5.48 -9.46
CA ILE A 28 -5.54 -6.33 -8.49
C ILE A 28 -4.42 -5.53 -7.82
N THR A 29 -3.65 -4.77 -8.59
CA THR A 29 -2.58 -3.91 -8.08
C THR A 29 -3.09 -2.90 -7.06
N ILE A 30 -4.18 -2.18 -7.33
CA ILE A 30 -4.69 -1.15 -6.42
C ILE A 30 -5.32 -1.75 -5.15
N ILE A 31 -5.98 -2.91 -5.27
CA ILE A 31 -6.53 -3.64 -4.12
C ILE A 31 -5.40 -4.15 -3.23
N ALA A 32 -4.37 -4.75 -3.83
CA ALA A 32 -3.19 -5.22 -3.10
C ALA A 32 -2.48 -4.06 -2.40
N GLN A 33 -2.32 -2.92 -3.08
CA GLN A 33 -1.76 -1.71 -2.50
C GLN A 33 -2.55 -1.24 -1.28
N ALA A 34 -3.88 -1.14 -1.40
CA ALA A 34 -4.74 -0.76 -0.29
C ALA A 34 -4.61 -1.74 0.89
N ALA A 35 -4.60 -3.04 0.61
CA ALA A 35 -4.43 -4.08 1.62
C ALA A 35 -3.08 -3.96 2.37
N SER A 36 -1.99 -3.61 1.68
CA SER A 36 -0.70 -3.31 2.30
C SER A 36 -0.79 -2.15 3.28
N TYR A 37 -1.49 -1.06 2.92
CA TYR A 37 -1.63 0.09 3.81
C TYR A 37 -2.44 -0.22 5.07
N TYR A 38 -3.55 -0.94 4.94
CA TYR A 38 -4.33 -1.37 6.11
C TYR A 38 -3.57 -2.36 6.98
N SER A 39 -2.74 -3.21 6.38
CA SER A 39 -1.86 -4.13 7.12
C SER A 39 -0.82 -3.36 7.95
N MET A 40 -0.23 -2.29 7.39
CA MET A 40 0.68 -1.41 8.14
C MET A 40 -0.03 -0.71 9.29
N LEU A 41 -1.26 -0.21 9.07
CA LEU A 41 -2.07 0.39 10.13
C LEU A 41 -2.35 -0.60 11.26
N LEU A 42 -2.78 -1.82 10.92
CA LEU A 42 -3.07 -2.86 11.90
C LEU A 42 -1.82 -3.23 12.71
N LEU A 43 -0.67 -3.36 12.04
CA LEU A 43 0.60 -3.68 12.70
C LEU A 43 1.07 -2.56 13.63
N SER A 44 0.98 -1.30 13.21
CA SER A 44 1.33 -0.14 14.03
C SER A 44 0.42 -0.03 15.26
N THR A 45 -0.89 -0.24 15.06
CA THR A 45 -1.89 -0.26 16.14
C THR A 45 -1.60 -1.39 17.14
N ASN A 46 -1.32 -2.60 16.65
CA ASN A 46 -0.97 -3.75 17.49
C ASN A 46 0.21 -3.45 18.42
N ARG A 47 1.26 -2.81 17.88
CA ARG A 47 2.45 -2.43 18.66
C ARG A 47 2.17 -1.32 19.66
N PHE A 48 1.41 -0.32 19.23
CA PHE A 48 0.98 0.76 20.12
C PHE A 48 0.22 0.20 21.32
N VAL A 49 -0.78 -0.67 21.09
CA VAL A 49 -1.55 -1.30 22.17
C VAL A 49 -0.67 -2.19 23.05
N CYS A 50 0.25 -2.97 22.45
CA CYS A 50 1.19 -3.81 23.19
C CYS A 50 2.05 -2.99 24.18
N VAL A 51 2.55 -1.83 23.75
CA VAL A 51 3.46 -1.00 24.55
C VAL A 51 2.73 -0.11 25.55
N PHE A 52 1.59 0.47 25.18
CA PHE A 52 0.84 1.40 26.03
C PHE A 52 -0.17 0.70 26.95
N MET A 53 -0.73 -0.43 26.53
CA MET A 53 -1.80 -1.15 27.22
C MET A 53 -1.52 -2.67 27.32
N PRO A 54 -0.40 -3.09 27.94
CA PRO A 54 0.01 -4.49 27.97
C PRO A 54 -1.03 -5.41 28.61
N LEU A 55 -1.78 -4.92 29.61
CA LEU A 55 -2.81 -5.71 30.30
C LEU A 55 -4.06 -5.98 29.43
N ARG A 56 -4.39 -5.07 28.51
CA ARG A 56 -5.55 -5.21 27.60
C ARG A 56 -5.17 -5.82 26.25
N TYR A 57 -3.88 -5.88 25.94
CA TYR A 57 -3.38 -6.42 24.68
C TYR A 57 -3.85 -7.86 24.45
N ALA A 58 -3.82 -8.70 25.50
CA ALA A 58 -4.21 -10.10 25.43
C ALA A 58 -5.70 -10.28 25.04
N ASP A 59 -6.56 -9.33 25.39
CA ASP A 59 -7.99 -9.37 25.07
C ASP A 59 -8.29 -8.74 23.69
N LEU A 60 -7.58 -7.66 23.33
CA LEU A 60 -7.79 -6.92 22.09
C LEU A 60 -7.21 -7.65 20.86
N PHE A 61 -6.02 -8.25 20.99
CA PHE A 61 -5.28 -8.90 19.90
C PHE A 61 -5.14 -10.40 20.14
N THR A 62 -6.27 -11.09 20.14
CA THR A 62 -6.33 -12.56 20.07
C THR A 62 -6.24 -13.03 18.61
N ASN A 63 -5.98 -14.31 18.38
CA ASN A 63 -6.02 -14.90 17.03
C ASN A 63 -7.38 -14.70 16.36
N LYS A 64 -8.48 -14.80 17.13
CA LYS A 64 -9.84 -14.61 16.61
C LYS A 64 -10.11 -13.16 16.24
N THR A 65 -9.78 -12.20 17.10
CA THR A 65 -10.02 -10.77 16.83
C THR A 65 -9.11 -10.27 15.70
N THR A 66 -7.85 -10.72 15.66
CA THR A 66 -6.91 -10.38 14.57
C THR A 66 -7.42 -10.90 13.24
N PHE A 67 -7.93 -12.13 13.18
CA PHE A 67 -8.54 -12.67 11.97
C PHE A 67 -9.76 -11.85 11.52
N ILE A 68 -10.62 -11.43 12.46
CA ILE A 68 -11.75 -10.55 12.15
C ILE A 68 -11.27 -9.21 11.58
N TYR A 69 -10.24 -8.57 12.16
CA TYR A 69 -9.68 -7.32 11.61
C TYR A 69 -9.16 -7.50 10.19
N ILE A 70 -8.43 -8.59 9.91
CA ILE A 70 -7.93 -8.90 8.57
C ILE A 70 -9.09 -9.07 7.59
N CYS A 71 -10.13 -9.83 7.96
CA CYS A 71 -11.31 -10.02 7.12
C CYS A 71 -12.01 -8.69 6.83
N VAL A 72 -12.26 -7.86 7.85
CA VAL A 72 -12.92 -6.56 7.70
C VAL A 72 -12.14 -5.65 6.77
N PHE A 73 -10.82 -5.48 7.00
CA PHE A 73 -10.00 -4.63 6.14
C PHE A 73 -9.89 -5.17 4.71
N THR A 74 -9.81 -6.49 4.54
CA THR A 74 -9.80 -7.10 3.21
C THR A 74 -11.12 -6.83 2.47
N THR A 75 -12.27 -6.96 3.15
CA THR A 75 -13.57 -6.62 2.57
C THR A 75 -13.65 -5.15 2.17
N ILE A 76 -13.14 -4.23 2.99
CA ILE A 76 -13.06 -2.80 2.65
C ILE A 76 -12.21 -2.59 1.38
N CYS A 77 -11.07 -3.28 1.26
CA CYS A 77 -10.22 -3.20 0.06
C CYS A 77 -10.93 -3.72 -1.19
N LEU A 78 -11.70 -4.79 -1.07
CA LEU A 78 -12.48 -5.34 -2.19
C LEU A 78 -13.60 -4.38 -2.63
N ILE A 79 -14.32 -3.79 -1.68
CA ILE A 79 -15.35 -2.77 -1.96
C ILE A 79 -14.72 -1.56 -2.65
N TYR A 80 -13.56 -1.11 -2.19
CA TYR A 80 -12.78 -0.04 -2.83
C TYR A 80 -12.41 -0.42 -4.28
N GLY A 81 -11.97 -1.66 -4.50
CA GLY A 81 -11.70 -2.20 -5.83
C GLY A 81 -12.90 -2.18 -6.78
N CYS A 82 -14.13 -2.32 -6.26
CA CYS A 82 -15.33 -2.35 -7.10
C CYS A 82 -15.55 -1.06 -7.89
N VAL A 83 -15.07 0.09 -7.40
CA VAL A 83 -15.22 1.39 -8.09
C VAL A 83 -14.51 1.36 -9.46
N TYR A 84 -13.45 0.57 -9.60
CA TYR A 84 -12.67 0.47 -10.82
C TYR A 84 -13.31 -0.43 -11.91
N PHE A 85 -14.45 -1.09 -11.63
CA PHE A 85 -15.22 -1.78 -12.67
C PHE A 85 -15.90 -0.82 -13.64
N GLU A 86 -16.20 0.40 -13.18
CA GLU A 86 -16.81 1.41 -14.03
C GLU A 86 -15.89 1.76 -15.21
N ALA A 87 -16.46 1.87 -16.41
CA ALA A 87 -15.71 2.08 -17.65
C ALA A 87 -14.94 3.41 -17.66
N SER A 88 -15.40 4.42 -16.92
CA SER A 88 -14.78 5.74 -16.83
C SER A 88 -13.64 5.79 -15.81
N CYS A 89 -13.58 4.84 -14.87
CA CYS A 89 -12.74 4.88 -13.66
C CYS A 89 -11.62 3.82 -13.67
N TYR A 90 -11.03 3.53 -14.84
CA TYR A 90 -10.00 2.49 -14.94
C TYR A 90 -8.63 2.94 -14.43
N PHE A 91 -7.84 1.95 -14.00
CA PHE A 91 -6.43 2.05 -13.70
C PHE A 91 -5.71 0.98 -14.52
N ILE A 92 -4.78 1.38 -15.38
CA ILE A 92 -4.14 0.48 -16.36
C ILE A 92 -2.64 0.73 -16.42
N PHE A 93 -1.87 -0.29 -16.81
CA PHE A 93 -0.46 -0.14 -17.13
C PHE A 93 -0.30 0.43 -18.55
N ASP A 94 0.25 1.64 -18.65
CA ASP A 94 0.61 2.24 -19.93
C ASP A 94 2.02 1.79 -20.34
N ARG A 95 2.11 1.19 -21.54
CA ARG A 95 3.36 0.66 -22.08
C ARG A 95 4.28 1.74 -22.63
N GLU A 96 3.74 2.90 -23.02
CA GLU A 96 4.55 3.98 -23.57
C GLU A 96 5.34 4.72 -22.49
N SER A 97 4.69 4.96 -21.35
CA SER A 97 5.26 5.59 -20.17
C SER A 97 5.86 4.60 -19.16
N LEU A 98 5.62 3.29 -19.34
CA LEU A 98 6.06 2.19 -18.45
C LEU A 98 5.61 2.39 -17.00
N GLU A 99 4.41 2.90 -16.79
CA GLU A 99 3.83 3.11 -15.47
C GLU A 99 2.35 2.75 -15.45
N PHE A 100 1.80 2.59 -14.25
CA PHE A 100 0.35 2.56 -14.11
C PHE A 100 -0.21 3.98 -14.17
N THR A 101 -1.33 4.16 -14.85
CA THR A 101 -1.98 5.46 -15.00
C THR A 101 -3.46 5.36 -14.67
N PHE A 102 -3.98 6.41 -14.05
CA PHE A 102 -5.41 6.58 -13.84
C PHE A 102 -6.06 7.13 -15.11
N SER A 103 -7.33 6.79 -15.32
CA SER A 103 -8.15 7.36 -16.38
C SER A 103 -8.15 8.89 -16.33
N THR A 104 -8.11 9.53 -17.51
CA THR A 104 -8.15 10.99 -17.66
C THR A 104 -9.54 11.59 -17.40
N SER A 105 -10.55 10.73 -17.26
CA SER A 105 -11.93 11.14 -16.93
C SER A 105 -11.99 11.85 -15.57
N PRO A 106 -13.07 12.63 -15.30
CA PRO A 106 -13.28 13.22 -13.98
C PRO A 106 -13.29 12.18 -12.85
N CYS A 107 -13.81 10.97 -13.10
CA CYS A 107 -13.78 9.89 -12.11
C CYS A 107 -12.36 9.44 -11.80
N GLY A 108 -11.55 9.17 -12.82
CA GLY A 108 -10.17 8.70 -12.66
C GLY A 108 -9.29 9.74 -11.96
N GLN A 109 -9.47 11.03 -12.29
CA GLN A 109 -8.76 12.12 -11.61
C GLN A 109 -9.18 12.29 -10.15
N ASN A 110 -10.48 12.14 -9.85
CA ASN A 110 -10.99 12.20 -8.49
C ASN A 110 -10.45 11.04 -7.63
N LEU A 111 -10.42 9.82 -8.19
CA LEU A 111 -9.84 8.65 -7.54
C LEU A 111 -8.34 8.84 -7.27
N SER A 112 -7.58 9.24 -8.29
CA SER A 112 -6.15 9.52 -8.18
C SER A 112 -5.84 10.54 -7.07
N LYS A 113 -6.53 11.68 -7.07
CA LYS A 113 -6.21 12.77 -6.14
C LYS A 113 -6.71 12.53 -4.73
N TYR A 114 -7.98 12.15 -4.55
CA TYR A 114 -8.57 12.08 -3.21
C TYR A 114 -8.41 10.70 -2.57
N MET A 115 -8.63 9.63 -3.34
CA MET A 115 -8.61 8.28 -2.81
C MET A 115 -7.22 7.67 -2.81
N ASP A 116 -6.43 7.86 -3.86
CA ASP A 116 -5.09 7.30 -3.89
C ASP A 116 -4.10 8.20 -3.14
N PHE A 117 -4.02 9.49 -3.46
CA PHE A 117 -3.05 10.38 -2.83
C PHE A 117 -3.44 10.81 -1.40
N TRP A 118 -4.52 11.58 -1.22
CA TRP A 118 -4.84 12.20 0.07
C TRP A 118 -5.19 11.19 1.16
N PHE A 119 -6.02 10.19 0.86
CA PHE A 119 -6.37 9.16 1.82
C PHE A 119 -5.13 8.36 2.29
N SER A 120 -4.26 7.96 1.35
CA SER A 120 -3.00 7.28 1.71
C SER A 120 -2.09 8.15 2.56
N MET A 121 -1.99 9.45 2.26
CA MET A 121 -1.18 10.37 3.05
C MET A 121 -1.70 10.52 4.49
N MET A 122 -3.03 10.61 4.66
CA MET A 122 -3.65 10.65 5.99
C MET A 122 -3.43 9.34 6.75
N LEU A 123 -3.53 8.21 6.06
CA LEU A 123 -3.28 6.90 6.63
C LEU A 123 -1.82 6.73 7.08
N PHE A 124 -0.86 7.16 6.26
CA PHE A 124 0.57 7.16 6.66
C PHE A 124 0.85 8.13 7.79
N ALA A 125 0.23 9.31 7.82
CA ALA A 125 0.36 10.24 8.93
C ALA A 125 -0.11 9.60 10.25
N LEU A 126 -1.24 8.89 10.25
CA LEU A 126 -1.73 8.14 11.41
C LEU A 126 -0.74 7.05 11.84
N ILE A 127 -0.21 6.28 10.88
CA ILE A 127 0.81 5.24 11.15
C ILE A 127 2.06 5.86 11.79
N TYR A 128 2.55 6.98 11.25
CA TYR A 128 3.71 7.67 11.83
C TYR A 128 3.44 8.17 13.24
N CYS A 129 2.25 8.71 13.52
CA CYS A 129 1.88 9.11 14.87
C CYS A 129 1.92 7.93 15.86
N LEU A 130 1.38 6.78 15.47
CA LEU A 130 1.37 5.56 16.28
C LEU A 130 2.80 5.02 16.48
N ASP A 131 3.59 4.94 15.42
CA ASP A 131 4.96 4.42 15.46
C ASP A 131 5.89 5.33 16.26
N ILE A 132 5.82 6.66 16.08
CA ILE A 132 6.61 7.62 16.86
C ILE A 132 6.23 7.54 18.34
N SER A 133 4.94 7.49 18.67
CA SER A 133 4.47 7.35 20.05
C SER A 133 5.00 6.07 20.69
N THR A 134 4.94 4.96 19.95
CA THR A 134 5.47 3.65 20.37
C THR A 134 6.97 3.72 20.59
N LEU A 135 7.72 4.32 19.66
CA LEU A 135 9.18 4.46 19.73
C LEU A 135 9.61 5.33 20.93
N VAL A 136 8.93 6.44 21.18
CA VAL A 136 9.21 7.33 22.33
C VAL A 136 9.02 6.55 23.63
N LYS A 137 7.89 5.86 23.79
CA LYS A 137 7.62 5.07 25.00
C LYS A 137 8.63 3.93 25.16
N LEU A 138 9.00 3.27 24.07
CA LEU A 138 10.01 2.22 24.07
C LEU A 138 11.38 2.75 24.52
N ARG A 139 11.82 3.90 24.01
CA ARG A 139 13.08 4.55 24.43
C ARG A 139 13.08 4.89 25.92
N LEU A 140 11.95 5.34 26.47
CA LEU A 140 11.81 5.61 27.90
C LEU A 140 11.96 4.32 28.73
N VAL A 141 11.36 3.20 28.30
CA VAL A 141 11.49 1.89 28.98
C VAL A 141 12.94 1.39 28.96
N ILE A 142 13.63 1.55 27.82
CA ILE A 142 15.06 1.20 27.68
C ILE A 142 15.91 2.03 28.64
N ARG A 143 15.71 3.36 28.65
CA ARG A 143 16.48 4.28 29.50
C ARG A 143 16.28 4.00 30.98
N ALA A 144 15.07 3.59 31.37
CA ALA A 144 14.77 3.18 32.74
C ALA A 144 15.33 1.79 33.12
N ARG A 145 16.02 1.08 32.21
CA ARG A 145 16.52 -0.30 32.37
C ARG A 145 15.43 -1.33 32.72
N ASN A 146 14.17 -1.02 32.43
CA ASN A 146 13.00 -1.86 32.72
C ASN A 146 12.71 -2.90 31.63
N VAL A 147 13.64 -3.10 30.68
CA VAL A 147 13.47 -4.02 29.55
C VAL A 147 13.23 -5.45 30.04
N HIS A 148 13.98 -5.91 31.04
CA HIS A 148 13.80 -7.26 31.59
C HIS A 148 12.43 -7.44 32.25
N PHE A 149 11.94 -6.43 32.96
CA PHE A 149 10.63 -6.45 33.61
C PHE A 149 9.47 -6.48 32.60
N MET A 150 9.57 -5.72 31.50
CA MET A 150 8.51 -5.64 30.48
C MET A 150 8.54 -6.78 29.45
N TYR A 151 9.72 -7.25 29.04
CA TYR A 151 9.87 -8.20 27.92
C TYR A 151 10.38 -9.59 28.35
N GLY A 152 10.83 -9.77 29.60
CA GLY A 152 11.39 -11.01 30.13
C GLY A 152 12.74 -11.43 29.54
N SER A 153 13.07 -11.01 28.31
CA SER A 153 14.33 -11.33 27.64
C SER A 153 14.79 -10.19 26.72
N VAL A 154 16.06 -9.80 26.86
CA VAL A 154 16.71 -8.80 25.99
C VAL A 154 16.78 -9.29 24.55
N ASN A 155 16.91 -10.60 24.32
CA ASN A 155 16.97 -11.16 22.96
C ASN A 155 15.61 -11.06 22.25
N ARG A 156 14.51 -11.27 22.97
CA ARG A 156 13.15 -11.07 22.43
C ARG A 156 12.92 -9.61 22.08
N PHE A 157 13.27 -8.72 23.00
CA PHE A 157 13.21 -7.28 22.78
C PHE A 157 14.00 -6.81 21.52
N LYS A 158 15.23 -7.31 21.32
CA LYS A 158 16.04 -6.96 20.13
C LYS A 158 15.39 -7.43 18.83
N LYS A 159 14.75 -8.61 18.82
CA LYS A 159 14.01 -9.12 17.65
C LYS A 159 12.81 -8.23 17.34
N ASP A 160 12.03 -7.88 18.36
CA ASP A 160 10.85 -7.02 18.21
C ASP A 160 11.24 -5.62 17.71
N LEU A 161 12.37 -5.07 18.18
CA LEU A 161 12.91 -3.80 17.71
C LEU A 161 13.39 -3.86 16.25
N ARG A 162 13.98 -4.99 15.80
CA ARG A 162 14.38 -5.17 14.40
C ARG A 162 13.15 -5.21 13.48
N LEU A 163 12.12 -5.96 13.88
CA LEU A 163 10.85 -6.02 13.16
C LEU A 163 10.17 -4.64 13.13
N PHE A 164 10.29 -3.88 14.23
CA PHE A 164 9.83 -2.49 14.28
C PHE A 164 10.54 -1.61 13.24
N ALA A 165 11.86 -1.65 13.22
CA ALA A 165 12.67 -0.88 12.28
C ALA A 165 12.37 -1.26 10.82
N GLN A 166 12.26 -2.57 10.51
CA GLN A 166 11.90 -3.05 9.17
C GLN A 166 10.63 -2.38 8.68
N THR A 167 9.56 -2.47 9.46
CA THR A 167 8.25 -1.95 9.05
C THR A 167 8.19 -0.43 9.00
N LEU A 168 8.95 0.29 9.84
CA LEU A 168 9.05 1.75 9.74
C LEU A 168 9.73 2.13 8.42
N CYS A 169 10.81 1.45 8.06
CA CYS A 169 11.45 1.62 6.76
C CYS A 169 10.48 1.32 5.62
N THR A 170 9.71 0.22 5.73
CA THR A 170 8.67 -0.13 4.75
C THR A 170 7.63 0.99 4.62
N THR A 171 7.08 1.52 5.72
CA THR A 171 6.12 2.64 5.68
C THR A 171 6.71 3.89 5.03
N ILE A 172 7.98 4.22 5.33
CA ILE A 172 8.69 5.34 4.69
C ILE A 172 8.78 5.13 3.17
N LEU A 173 9.21 3.95 2.74
CA LEU A 173 9.33 3.62 1.33
C LEU A 173 7.98 3.67 0.61
N PHE A 174 6.90 3.18 1.22
CA PHE A 174 5.56 3.27 0.65
C PHE A 174 5.06 4.71 0.54
N SER A 175 5.27 5.54 1.56
CA SER A 175 4.93 6.97 1.49
C SER A 175 5.73 7.68 0.40
N PHE A 176 7.01 7.34 0.25
CA PHE A 176 7.87 7.87 -0.79
C PHE A 176 7.37 7.47 -2.19
N THR A 177 6.97 6.23 -2.41
CA THR A 177 6.39 5.78 -3.69
C THR A 177 5.16 6.56 -4.09
N VAL A 178 4.25 6.83 -3.16
CA VAL A 178 3.04 7.64 -3.45
C VAL A 178 3.44 9.05 -3.88
N VAL A 179 4.39 9.67 -3.19
CA VAL A 179 4.92 10.99 -3.57
C VAL A 179 5.61 10.94 -4.93
N CYS A 180 6.43 9.92 -5.20
CA CYS A 180 7.08 9.73 -6.48
C CYS A 180 6.07 9.60 -7.62
N PHE A 181 5.04 8.80 -7.41
CA PHE A 181 4.01 8.51 -8.40
C PHE A 181 3.18 9.75 -8.76
N HIS A 182 2.85 10.60 -7.79
CA HIS A 182 1.99 11.78 -8.06
C HIS A 182 2.77 13.05 -8.44
N TYR A 183 3.97 13.28 -7.87
CA TYR A 183 4.71 14.53 -8.04
C TYR A 183 6.02 14.40 -8.82
N ILE A 184 6.71 13.27 -8.75
CA ILE A 184 8.03 13.11 -9.39
C ILE A 184 7.88 12.57 -10.81
N SER A 185 6.89 11.71 -11.06
CA SER A 185 6.62 11.16 -12.40
C SER A 185 6.15 12.23 -13.39
N THR A 186 5.47 13.29 -12.92
CA THR A 186 4.86 14.32 -13.76
C THR A 186 5.86 15.21 -14.52
N PRO A 187 6.96 15.69 -13.92
CA PRO A 187 7.97 16.47 -14.65
C PRO A 187 8.99 15.61 -15.43
N VAL A 188 9.05 14.30 -15.20
CA VAL A 188 10.09 13.43 -15.78
C VAL A 188 9.68 12.98 -17.18
N THR A 189 10.45 13.41 -18.18
CA THR A 189 10.18 13.13 -19.61
C THR A 189 10.76 11.80 -20.10
N GLY A 190 11.72 11.21 -19.38
CA GLY A 190 12.38 9.95 -19.76
C GLY A 190 11.61 8.71 -19.30
N ARG A 191 11.39 7.75 -20.21
CA ARG A 191 10.68 6.48 -19.93
C ARG A 191 11.32 5.64 -18.84
N PHE A 192 12.64 5.45 -18.90
CA PHE A 192 13.37 4.64 -17.92
C PHE A 192 13.42 5.31 -16.53
N PRO A 193 13.76 6.61 -16.41
CA PRO A 193 13.63 7.33 -15.14
C PRO A 193 12.22 7.28 -14.52
N ARG A 194 11.17 7.36 -15.35
CA ARG A 194 9.77 7.27 -14.91
C ARG A 194 9.44 5.89 -14.35
N PHE A 195 9.80 4.83 -15.07
CA PHE A 195 9.70 3.44 -14.59
C PHE A 195 10.45 3.22 -13.27
N CYS A 196 11.67 3.74 -13.15
CA CYS A 196 12.45 3.67 -11.92
C CYS A 196 11.74 4.38 -10.76
N ALA A 197 11.17 5.57 -11.00
CA ALA A 197 10.51 6.37 -9.98
C ALA A 197 9.14 5.80 -9.54
N THR A 198 8.48 5.01 -10.37
CA THR A 198 7.13 4.49 -10.10
C THR A 198 7.16 2.97 -9.89
N THR A 199 7.23 2.19 -10.96
CA THR A 199 7.03 0.74 -10.95
C THR A 199 8.15 -0.02 -10.24
N LEU A 200 9.41 0.39 -10.40
CA LEU A 200 10.53 -0.30 -9.75
C LEU A 200 10.50 -0.11 -8.23
N ILE A 201 10.32 1.12 -7.75
CA ILE A 201 10.21 1.40 -6.31
C ILE A 201 8.97 0.69 -5.74
N TRP A 202 7.85 0.73 -6.45
CA TRP A 202 6.65 -0.02 -6.07
C TRP A 202 6.95 -1.52 -5.89
N GLY A 203 7.65 -2.15 -6.84
CA GLY A 203 8.05 -3.57 -6.74
C GLY A 203 9.00 -3.86 -5.57
N ILE A 204 9.98 -2.97 -5.33
CA ILE A 204 10.92 -3.09 -4.20
C ILE A 204 10.17 -3.03 -2.87
N ASN A 205 9.17 -2.17 -2.74
CA ASN A 205 8.40 -2.03 -1.50
C ASN A 205 7.65 -3.32 -1.14
N HIS A 206 7.04 -3.95 -2.14
CA HIS A 206 6.34 -5.23 -1.93
C HIS A 206 7.31 -6.37 -1.64
N ALA A 207 8.52 -6.35 -2.22
CA ALA A 207 9.57 -7.33 -1.89
C ALA A 207 10.15 -7.12 -0.48
N GLY A 208 10.35 -5.87 -0.06
CA GLY A 208 10.92 -5.52 1.25
C GLY A 208 9.93 -5.62 2.42
N ALA A 209 8.64 -5.75 2.13
CA ALA A 209 7.60 -6.00 3.13
C ALA A 209 7.51 -7.49 3.56
N GLY A 210 8.21 -8.40 2.88
CA GLY A 210 8.28 -9.83 3.19
C GLY A 210 9.31 -10.22 4.25
#